data_AF-V4AMI3-F1
#
_entry.id   AF-V4AMI3-F1
#
_cell.length_a   1.000
_cell.length_b   1.000
_cell.length_c   1.000
_cell.angle_alpha   90.00
_cell.angle_beta   90.00
_cell.angle_gamma   90.00
#
_symmetry.space_group_name_H-M   'P 1'
#
loop_
_entity.id
_entity.type
_entity.pdbx_description
1 polymer ?
#
loop_
_entity_poly.entity_id
_entity_poly.type
_entity_poly.pdbx_seq_one_letter_code
_entity_poly.pdbx_strand_id
1 'polypeptide(L)'
;SEHVLGSVLCAPGCFSVYRCQAIRDVLPKYATNVECAEDFLIKDMGEDRWLCTLLIQCGWRIEYCAAAKNSTNCPDQFDEFFKQRRRWIVSTLANMMLIINKWSLIRKFNNQISVLFLLYQCFLLLSTLIGPCTVALLVSGGLSYSWGINSLVSIIIQLLIALFYILICLYAPQNYQLNIAKILTFFYAVIMCAVVVGTTIQIAQDLNVSVTTMFFGLLIGLFTTTALLHPTESFCLLSGCWYLLCLPAGFIVLILYSICNITDRSWGMDS
;
A
#
# COMPACT_ATOMS: atom_id res chain seq x y z
N SER A 1 6.78 -13.04 -7.15
CA SER A 1 7.11 -12.76 -5.73
C SER A 1 8.54 -12.25 -5.64
N GLU A 2 8.81 -11.26 -4.76
CA GLU A 2 10.12 -10.58 -4.63
C GLU A 2 11.30 -11.55 -4.44
N HIS A 3 11.10 -12.58 -3.61
CA HIS A 3 12.14 -13.57 -3.30
C HIS A 3 12.64 -14.34 -4.54
N VAL A 4 11.79 -14.55 -5.55
CA VAL A 4 12.15 -15.22 -6.81
C VAL A 4 13.02 -14.33 -7.68
N LEU A 5 12.80 -13.01 -7.62
CA LEU A 5 13.50 -12.04 -8.45
C LEU A 5 14.82 -11.56 -7.83
N GLY A 6 15.00 -11.71 -6.52
CA GLY A 6 16.26 -11.39 -5.86
C GLY A 6 16.21 -11.57 -4.35
N SER A 7 15.54 -10.66 -3.66
CA SER A 7 15.49 -10.61 -2.19
C SER A 7 14.14 -10.08 -1.72
N VAL A 8 13.80 -10.31 -0.46
CA VAL A 8 12.64 -9.66 0.20
C VAL A 8 13.07 -8.28 0.73
N LEU A 9 12.18 -7.28 0.63
CA LEU A 9 12.45 -5.91 1.13
C LEU A 9 12.03 -5.64 2.57
N CYS A 10 11.24 -6.51 3.17
CA CYS A 10 10.81 -6.41 4.55
C CYS A 10 10.66 -7.80 5.13
N ALA A 11 11.46 -8.12 6.14
CA ALA A 11 11.33 -9.33 6.93
C ALA A 11 10.73 -8.92 8.28
N PRO A 12 9.51 -9.38 8.64
CA PRO A 12 8.83 -8.93 9.85
C PRO A 12 9.62 -9.36 11.10
N GLY A 13 9.80 -8.44 12.04
CA GLY A 13 10.67 -8.65 13.21
C GLY A 13 10.35 -9.89 14.06
N CYS A 14 9.08 -10.26 14.19
CA CYS A 14 8.64 -11.36 15.08
C CYS A 14 8.89 -12.78 14.55
N PHE A 15 9.24 -12.94 13.26
CA PHE A 15 9.39 -14.27 12.66
C PHE A 15 10.45 -14.30 11.57
N SER A 16 11.61 -13.70 11.87
CA SER A 16 12.77 -13.65 11.00
C SER A 16 14.02 -14.13 11.75
N VAL A 17 14.87 -14.92 11.09
CA VAL A 17 16.14 -15.41 11.66
C VAL A 17 17.29 -14.87 10.82
N TYR A 18 18.26 -14.25 11.48
CA TYR A 18 19.42 -13.65 10.83
C TYR A 18 20.71 -14.31 11.30
N ARG A 19 21.67 -14.44 10.38
CA ARG A 19 23.03 -14.85 10.75
C ARG A 19 23.67 -13.76 11.61
N CYS A 20 24.33 -14.14 12.70
CA CYS A 20 25.03 -13.18 13.56
C CYS A 20 26.06 -12.33 12.80
N GLN A 21 26.73 -12.91 11.80
CA GLN A 21 27.65 -12.18 10.94
C GLN A 21 26.95 -11.07 10.16
N ALA A 22 25.79 -11.37 9.56
CA ALA A 22 25.04 -10.40 8.77
C ALA A 22 24.57 -9.22 9.61
N ILE A 23 24.11 -9.49 10.85
CA ILE A 23 23.76 -8.44 11.81
C ILE A 23 24.98 -7.61 12.18
N ARG A 24 26.12 -8.23 12.46
CA ARG A 24 27.37 -7.52 12.80
C ARG A 24 27.79 -6.53 11.71
N ASP A 25 27.63 -6.90 10.44
CA ASP A 25 28.03 -6.05 9.31
C ASP A 25 27.18 -4.78 9.19
N VAL A 26 25.90 -4.83 9.60
CA VAL A 26 24.94 -3.71 9.44
C VAL A 26 24.69 -2.92 10.73
N LEU A 27 24.94 -3.53 11.89
CA LEU A 27 24.59 -2.99 13.20
C LEU A 27 25.11 -1.55 13.46
N PRO A 28 26.37 -1.19 13.12
CA PRO A 28 26.87 0.15 13.37
C PRO A 28 26.06 1.24 12.66
N LYS A 29 25.49 0.93 11.49
CA LYS A 29 24.68 1.85 10.70
C LYS A 29 23.20 1.77 11.08
N TYR A 30 22.71 0.57 11.38
CA TYR A 30 21.35 0.35 11.84
C TYR A 30 21.06 1.13 13.13
N ALA A 31 21.99 1.10 14.10
CA ALA A 31 21.86 1.75 15.39
C ALA A 31 22.20 3.26 15.40
N THR A 32 22.31 3.90 14.22
CA THR A 32 22.53 5.36 14.15
C THR A 32 21.25 6.11 14.47
N ASN A 33 21.40 7.26 15.14
CA ASN A 33 20.28 8.14 15.43
C ASN A 33 19.66 8.71 14.14
N VAL A 34 18.43 9.20 14.25
CA VAL A 34 17.76 9.96 13.19
C VAL A 34 18.30 11.39 13.20
N GLU A 35 18.98 11.79 12.12
CA GLU A 35 19.56 13.13 12.00
C GLU A 35 18.74 14.05 11.08
N CYS A 36 18.01 13.49 10.12
CA CYS A 36 17.23 14.22 9.13
C CYS A 36 15.83 13.61 8.91
N ALA A 37 14.97 14.33 8.18
CA ALA A 37 13.59 13.90 7.93
C ALA A 37 13.52 12.60 7.09
N GLU A 38 14.46 12.36 6.18
CA GLU A 38 14.49 11.11 5.41
C GLU A 38 14.84 9.91 6.29
N ASP A 39 15.82 10.08 7.20
CA ASP A 39 16.20 9.08 8.19
C ASP A 39 15.02 8.69 9.06
N PHE A 40 14.14 9.63 9.41
CA PHE A 40 12.95 9.33 10.20
C PHE A 40 12.01 8.35 9.48
N LEU A 41 11.79 8.54 8.18
CA LEU A 41 10.90 7.67 7.38
C LEU A 41 11.45 6.27 7.16
N ILE A 42 12.78 6.16 7.13
CA ILE A 42 13.45 4.90 6.87
C ILE A 42 13.68 4.15 8.18
N LYS A 43 14.27 4.80 9.19
CA LYS A 43 14.73 4.18 10.44
C LYS A 43 13.59 3.98 11.43
N ASP A 44 12.84 5.04 11.79
CA ASP A 44 11.83 4.97 12.85
C ASP A 44 10.49 4.43 12.37
N MET A 45 10.09 4.78 11.14
CA MET A 45 8.81 4.36 10.57
C MET A 45 8.85 2.96 9.94
N GLY A 46 10.05 2.43 9.68
CA GLY A 46 10.25 1.22 8.89
C GLY A 46 11.51 0.45 9.28
N GLU A 47 11.79 0.32 10.56
CA GLU A 47 12.99 -0.35 11.10
C GLU A 47 13.30 -1.70 10.44
N ASP A 48 12.28 -2.54 10.22
CA ASP A 48 12.41 -3.84 9.54
C ASP A 48 12.88 -3.68 8.09
N ARG A 49 12.31 -2.71 7.35
CA ARG A 49 12.69 -2.39 5.96
C ARG A 49 14.09 -1.79 5.90
N TRP A 50 14.43 -0.96 6.88
CA TRP A 50 15.77 -0.37 6.97
C TRP A 50 16.83 -1.44 7.18
N LEU A 51 16.59 -2.36 8.12
CA LEU A 51 17.48 -3.52 8.35
C LEU A 51 17.64 -4.34 7.07
N CYS A 52 16.54 -4.67 6.38
CA CYS A 52 16.59 -5.40 5.12
C CYS A 52 17.38 -4.65 4.04
N THR A 53 17.18 -3.34 3.92
CA THR A 53 17.88 -2.49 2.96
C THR A 53 19.39 -2.47 3.23
N LEU A 54 19.80 -2.39 4.49
CA LEU A 54 21.22 -2.47 4.87
C LEU A 54 21.83 -3.83 4.55
N LEU A 55 21.12 -4.92 4.86
CA LEU A 55 21.57 -6.27 4.54
C LEU A 55 21.80 -6.44 3.03
N ILE A 56 20.86 -5.98 2.21
CA ILE A 56 20.99 -5.99 0.75
C ILE A 56 22.19 -5.15 0.28
N GLN A 57 22.40 -3.96 0.86
CA GLN A 57 23.56 -3.11 0.55
C GLN A 57 24.90 -3.76 0.91
N CYS A 58 24.94 -4.57 1.97
CA CYS A 58 26.13 -5.31 2.42
C CYS A 58 26.35 -6.64 1.68
N GLY A 59 25.56 -6.97 0.66
CA GLY A 59 25.74 -8.20 -0.12
C GLY A 59 24.98 -9.42 0.41
N TRP A 60 24.16 -9.27 1.44
CA TRP A 60 23.33 -10.35 1.96
C TRP A 60 22.02 -10.46 1.17
N ARG A 61 21.48 -11.68 1.08
CA ARG A 61 20.15 -11.97 0.52
C ARG A 61 19.22 -12.42 1.62
N ILE A 62 17.97 -11.99 1.48
CA ILE A 62 16.88 -12.28 2.39
C ILE A 62 15.91 -13.18 1.65
N GLU A 63 15.69 -14.38 2.19
CA GLU A 63 14.88 -15.42 1.56
C GLU A 63 13.58 -15.65 2.33
N TYR A 64 12.50 -15.83 1.58
CA TYR A 64 11.20 -16.21 2.13
C TYR A 64 11.09 -17.73 2.22
N CYS A 65 10.71 -18.26 3.38
CA CYS A 65 10.46 -19.69 3.58
C CYS A 65 8.96 -19.95 3.67
N ALA A 66 8.37 -20.57 2.63
CA ALA A 66 6.93 -20.88 2.59
C ALA A 66 6.48 -21.89 3.68
N ALA A 67 7.40 -22.69 4.21
CA ALA A 67 7.12 -23.61 5.31
C ALA A 67 7.07 -22.90 6.68
N ALA A 68 7.63 -21.69 6.77
CA ALA A 68 7.62 -20.90 7.99
C ALA A 68 6.25 -20.23 8.14
N LYS A 69 5.50 -20.63 9.18
CA LYS A 69 4.16 -20.10 9.48
C LYS A 69 4.16 -19.41 10.85
N ASN A 70 3.59 -18.21 10.88
CA ASN A 70 3.34 -17.47 12.12
C ASN A 70 1.91 -16.91 12.11
N SER A 71 1.33 -16.74 13.30
CA SER A 71 0.08 -16.02 13.50
C SER A 71 0.38 -14.71 14.23
N THR A 72 -0.16 -13.61 13.73
CA THR A 72 -0.03 -12.30 14.36
C THR A 72 -1.41 -11.68 14.50
N ASN A 73 -1.59 -10.88 15.55
CA ASN A 73 -2.78 -10.07 15.70
C ASN A 73 -2.79 -9.02 14.58
N CYS A 74 -3.93 -8.90 13.90
CA CYS A 74 -4.20 -7.81 13.00
C CYS A 74 -4.93 -6.68 13.75
N PRO A 75 -4.89 -5.43 13.25
CA PRO A 75 -5.74 -4.39 13.79
C PRO A 75 -7.21 -4.76 13.66
N ASP A 76 -7.92 -4.77 14.78
CA ASP A 76 -9.36 -5.06 14.82
C ASP A 76 -10.21 -3.78 14.79
N GLN A 77 -9.57 -2.62 15.03
CA GLN A 77 -10.19 -1.31 15.04
C GLN A 77 -9.71 -0.44 13.87
N PHE A 78 -10.62 0.39 13.35
CA PHE A 78 -10.33 1.31 12.24
C PHE A 78 -9.15 2.25 12.55
N ASP A 79 -9.09 2.79 13.76
CA ASP A 79 -8.07 3.78 14.16
C ASP A 79 -6.69 3.14 14.23
N GLU A 80 -6.61 1.93 14.79
CA GLU A 80 -5.38 1.14 14.83
C GLU A 80 -4.91 0.80 13.41
N PHE A 81 -5.82 0.38 12.53
CA PHE A 81 -5.52 0.10 11.13
C PHE A 81 -4.94 1.33 10.40
N PHE A 82 -5.57 2.50 10.54
CA PHE A 82 -5.09 3.73 9.90
C PHE A 82 -3.73 4.17 10.45
N LYS A 83 -3.54 4.12 11.78
CA LYS A 83 -2.26 4.45 12.43
C LYS A 83 -1.14 3.49 11.99
N GLN A 84 -1.42 2.20 11.90
CA GLN A 84 -0.45 1.20 11.43
C GLN A 84 -0.08 1.46 9.97
N ARG A 85 -1.08 1.60 9.09
CA ARG A 85 -0.87 1.76 7.66
C ARG A 85 -0.18 3.07 7.30
N ARG A 86 -0.41 4.15 8.05
CA ARG A 86 0.36 5.40 7.92
C ARG A 86 1.87 5.14 7.91
N ARG A 87 2.37 4.44 8.92
CA ARG A 87 3.81 4.16 9.08
C ARG A 87 4.34 3.28 7.96
N TRP A 88 3.56 2.25 7.60
CA TRP A 88 3.98 1.30 6.57
C TRP A 88 4.00 1.90 5.18
N ILE A 89 3.03 2.75 4.83
CA ILE A 89 2.96 3.38 3.50
C ILE A 89 4.16 4.31 3.30
N VAL A 90 4.40 5.22 4.24
CA VAL A 90 5.51 6.20 4.11
C VAL A 90 6.88 5.53 4.13
N SER A 91 7.09 4.53 5.00
CA SER A 91 8.36 3.80 5.06
C SER A 91 8.58 2.91 3.84
N THR A 92 7.51 2.33 3.26
CA THR A 92 7.61 1.56 2.02
C THR A 92 8.06 2.44 0.86
N LEU A 93 7.44 3.62 0.69
CA LEU A 93 7.84 4.57 -0.34
C LEU A 93 9.29 5.03 -0.16
N ALA A 94 9.68 5.43 1.05
CA ALA A 94 11.04 5.89 1.34
C ALA A 94 12.10 4.79 1.07
N ASN A 95 11.88 3.56 1.54
CA ASN A 95 12.82 2.46 1.33
C ASN A 95 12.90 2.01 -0.14
N MET A 96 11.77 1.97 -0.87
CA MET A 96 11.78 1.67 -2.31
C MET A 96 12.59 2.72 -3.09
N MET A 97 12.36 4.02 -2.82
CA MET A 97 13.12 5.10 -3.45
C MET A 97 14.62 4.99 -3.12
N LEU A 98 14.96 4.68 -1.86
CA LEU A 98 16.36 4.50 -1.45
C LEU A 98 17.07 3.38 -2.24
N ILE A 99 16.41 2.23 -2.42
CA ILE A 99 16.98 1.09 -3.15
C ILE A 99 17.15 1.42 -4.63
N ILE A 100 16.17 2.08 -5.24
CA ILE A 100 16.24 2.51 -6.64
C ILE A 100 17.39 3.53 -6.82
N ASN A 101 17.50 4.52 -5.92
CA ASN A 101 18.55 5.54 -5.96
C ASN A 101 19.95 4.95 -5.77
N LYS A 102 20.10 3.95 -4.90
CA LYS A 102 21.39 3.29 -4.59
C LYS A 102 21.63 2.03 -5.42
N TRP A 103 20.87 1.81 -6.48
CA TRP A 103 20.91 0.60 -7.30
C TRP A 103 22.32 0.24 -7.79
N SER A 104 23.04 1.21 -8.35
CA SER A 104 24.38 0.99 -8.92
C SER A 104 25.37 0.47 -7.87
N LEU A 105 25.27 1.00 -6.65
CA LEU A 105 26.07 0.58 -5.51
C LEU A 105 25.67 -0.81 -5.04
N ILE A 106 24.36 -1.05 -4.85
CA ILE A 106 23.83 -2.34 -4.41
C ILE A 106 24.28 -3.45 -5.35
N ARG A 107 24.18 -3.24 -6.68
CA ARG A 107 24.56 -4.27 -7.65
C ARG A 107 26.08 -4.52 -7.72
N LYS A 108 26.90 -3.58 -7.25
CA LYS A 108 28.37 -3.77 -7.15
C LYS A 108 28.73 -4.69 -5.98
N PHE A 109 27.99 -4.61 -4.88
CA PHE A 109 28.26 -5.38 -3.66
C PHE A 109 27.37 -6.63 -3.50
N ASN A 110 26.27 -6.71 -4.26
CA ASN A 110 25.31 -7.79 -4.18
C ASN A 110 24.94 -8.31 -5.58
N ASN A 111 25.66 -9.35 -6.02
CA ASN A 111 25.42 -9.99 -7.32
C ASN A 111 24.10 -10.78 -7.38
N GLN A 112 23.43 -10.99 -6.24
CA GLN A 112 22.18 -11.76 -6.17
C GLN A 112 20.96 -10.89 -6.50
N ILE A 113 21.11 -9.56 -6.54
CA ILE A 113 20.02 -8.67 -6.91
C ILE A 113 20.02 -8.45 -8.43
N SER A 114 18.97 -8.95 -9.08
CA SER A 114 18.82 -8.90 -10.54
C SER A 114 18.28 -7.56 -11.05
N VAL A 115 18.50 -7.24 -12.33
CA VAL A 115 17.84 -6.08 -12.98
C VAL A 115 16.32 -6.22 -12.95
N LEU A 116 15.79 -7.44 -13.04
CA LEU A 116 14.35 -7.71 -12.92
C LEU A 116 13.82 -7.32 -11.53
N PHE A 117 14.61 -7.51 -10.49
CA PHE A 117 14.26 -7.03 -9.15
C PHE A 117 14.10 -5.51 -9.12
N LEU A 118 15.05 -4.76 -9.72
CA LEU A 118 14.93 -3.31 -9.82
C LEU A 118 13.67 -2.91 -10.60
N LEU A 119 13.44 -3.51 -11.76
CA LEU A 119 12.26 -3.20 -12.59
C LEU A 119 10.97 -3.46 -11.84
N TYR A 120 10.91 -4.54 -11.06
CA TYR A 120 9.78 -4.86 -10.19
C TYR A 120 9.57 -3.79 -9.11
N GLN A 121 10.64 -3.33 -8.45
CA GLN A 121 10.55 -2.27 -7.44
C GLN A 121 10.13 -0.93 -8.05
N CYS A 122 10.66 -0.56 -9.22
CA CYS A 122 10.21 0.62 -9.95
C CYS A 122 8.72 0.53 -10.33
N PHE A 123 8.27 -0.65 -10.78
CA PHE A 123 6.87 -0.89 -11.11
C PHE A 123 5.96 -0.77 -9.89
N LEU A 124 6.35 -1.33 -8.73
CA LEU A 124 5.59 -1.20 -7.48
C LEU A 124 5.49 0.25 -7.01
N LEU A 125 6.60 1.00 -7.08
CA LEU A 125 6.63 2.42 -6.73
C LEU A 125 5.68 3.22 -7.65
N LEU A 126 5.79 3.05 -8.96
CA LEU A 126 4.92 3.73 -9.93
C LEU A 126 3.45 3.35 -9.74
N SER A 127 3.15 2.07 -9.50
CA SER A 127 1.79 1.59 -9.24
C SER A 127 1.19 2.23 -7.98
N THR A 128 2.00 2.39 -6.93
CA THR A 128 1.57 3.04 -5.68
C THR A 128 1.25 4.52 -5.89
N LEU A 129 2.02 5.22 -6.74
CA LEU A 129 1.80 6.64 -7.07
C LEU A 129 0.57 6.86 -7.97
N ILE A 130 0.30 5.94 -8.90
CA ILE A 130 -0.83 6.05 -9.85
C ILE A 130 -2.14 5.55 -9.21
N GLY A 131 -2.07 4.67 -8.20
CA GLY A 131 -3.22 4.05 -7.53
C GLY A 131 -4.37 5.00 -7.16
N PRO A 132 -4.14 6.15 -6.49
CA PRO A 132 -5.19 7.12 -6.18
C PRO A 132 -5.94 7.61 -7.42
N CYS A 133 -5.20 7.92 -8.49
CA CYS A 133 -5.77 8.39 -9.77
C CYS A 133 -6.60 7.29 -10.44
N THR A 134 -6.12 6.04 -10.44
CA THR A 134 -6.87 4.91 -10.98
C THR A 134 -8.19 4.71 -10.25
N VAL A 135 -8.21 4.79 -8.93
CA VAL A 135 -9.44 4.64 -8.14
C VAL A 135 -10.38 5.82 -8.35
N ALA A 136 -9.88 7.05 -8.48
CA ALA A 136 -10.71 8.22 -8.77
C ALA A 136 -11.40 8.13 -10.15
N LEU A 137 -10.67 7.65 -11.16
CA LEU A 137 -11.22 7.37 -12.49
C LEU A 137 -12.23 6.23 -12.47
N LEU A 138 -11.97 5.18 -11.66
CA LEU A 138 -12.89 4.07 -11.48
C LEU A 138 -14.23 4.54 -10.89
N VAL A 139 -14.19 5.34 -9.83
CA VAL A 139 -15.39 5.91 -9.21
C VAL A 139 -16.13 6.79 -10.22
N SER A 140 -15.39 7.65 -10.92
CA SER A 140 -15.98 8.54 -11.92
C SER A 140 -16.65 7.80 -13.09
N GLY A 141 -16.02 6.74 -13.59
CA GLY A 141 -16.59 5.95 -14.67
C GLY A 141 -17.84 5.20 -14.20
N GLY A 142 -17.77 4.56 -13.03
CA GLY A 142 -18.92 3.86 -12.47
C GLY A 142 -20.13 4.77 -12.22
N LEU A 143 -19.91 5.96 -11.66
CA LEU A 143 -20.98 6.93 -11.39
C LEU A 143 -21.62 7.50 -12.66
N SER A 144 -20.84 7.64 -13.73
CA SER A 144 -21.38 8.07 -15.04
C SER A 144 -22.38 7.06 -15.59
N TYR A 145 -22.15 5.76 -15.37
CA TYR A 145 -23.07 4.72 -15.82
C TYR A 145 -24.22 4.46 -14.83
N SER A 146 -23.97 4.54 -13.52
CA SER A 146 -25.01 4.24 -12.51
C SER A 146 -26.02 5.38 -12.34
N TRP A 147 -25.54 6.62 -12.31
CA TRP A 147 -26.34 7.81 -11.97
C TRP A 147 -26.33 8.87 -13.07
N GLY A 148 -25.68 8.63 -14.21
CA GLY A 148 -25.61 9.60 -15.30
C GLY A 148 -24.79 10.85 -14.98
N ILE A 149 -23.95 10.80 -13.93
CA ILE A 149 -23.13 11.95 -13.52
C ILE A 149 -21.97 12.11 -14.50
N ASN A 150 -21.78 13.32 -15.04
CA ASN A 150 -20.65 13.60 -15.91
C ASN A 150 -19.32 13.28 -15.20
N SER A 151 -18.45 12.53 -15.88
CA SER A 151 -17.19 12.04 -15.33
C SER A 151 -16.25 13.17 -14.86
N LEU A 152 -16.17 14.29 -15.59
CA LEU A 152 -15.38 15.45 -15.15
C LEU A 152 -15.92 16.05 -13.85
N VAL A 153 -17.24 16.15 -13.72
CA VAL A 153 -17.88 16.66 -12.48
C VAL A 153 -17.60 15.74 -11.31
N SER A 154 -17.68 14.42 -11.50
CA SER A 154 -17.33 13.43 -10.48
C SER A 154 -15.87 13.54 -10.04
N ILE A 155 -14.93 13.75 -10.97
CA ILE A 155 -13.50 13.94 -10.63
C ILE A 155 -13.31 15.24 -9.84
N ILE A 156 -13.94 16.34 -10.25
CA ILE A 156 -13.85 17.63 -9.54
C ILE A 156 -14.37 17.49 -8.11
N ILE A 157 -15.52 16.83 -7.92
CA ILE A 157 -16.08 16.58 -6.57
C ILE A 157 -15.10 15.77 -5.71
N GLN A 158 -14.51 14.71 -6.26
CA GLN A 158 -13.53 13.89 -5.54
C GLN A 158 -12.27 14.68 -5.16
N LEU A 159 -11.78 15.54 -6.05
CA LEU A 159 -10.65 16.42 -5.76
C LEU A 159 -10.97 17.43 -4.65
N LEU A 160 -12.19 17.98 -4.64
CA LEU A 160 -12.64 18.88 -3.57
C LEU A 160 -12.74 18.16 -2.22
N ILE A 161 -13.26 16.92 -2.19
CA ILE A 161 -13.30 16.08 -0.99
C ILE A 161 -11.88 15.76 -0.50
N ALA A 162 -10.97 15.41 -1.42
CA ALA A 162 -9.57 15.16 -1.09
C ALA A 162 -8.89 16.41 -0.50
N LEU A 163 -9.07 17.57 -1.13
CA LEU A 163 -8.53 18.84 -0.64
C LEU A 163 -9.07 19.19 0.74
N PHE A 164 -10.38 19.04 0.96
CA PHE A 164 -11.01 19.24 2.25
C PHE A 164 -10.42 18.32 3.33
N TYR A 165 -10.22 17.05 3.00
CA TYR A 165 -9.63 16.09 3.94
C TYR A 165 -8.15 16.38 4.22
N ILE A 166 -7.38 16.83 3.23
CA ILE A 166 -6.00 17.31 3.42
C ILE A 166 -5.97 18.47 4.42
N LEU A 167 -6.85 19.47 4.25
CA LEU A 167 -6.92 20.61 5.18
C LEU A 167 -7.23 20.14 6.60
N ILE A 168 -8.14 19.18 6.78
CA ILE A 168 -8.41 18.58 8.09
C ILE A 168 -7.16 17.89 8.64
N CYS A 169 -6.45 17.11 7.84
CA CYS A 169 -5.24 16.42 8.29
C CYS A 169 -4.10 17.37 8.68
N LEU A 170 -4.04 18.57 8.08
CA LEU A 170 -3.01 19.56 8.39
C LEU A 170 -3.31 20.41 9.63
N TYR A 171 -4.60 20.65 9.94
CA TYR A 171 -4.97 21.60 11.01
C TYR A 171 -5.70 20.98 12.20
N ALA A 172 -6.27 19.77 12.08
CA ALA A 172 -7.07 19.15 13.14
C ALA A 172 -6.27 18.09 13.93
N PRO A 173 -6.65 17.80 15.18
CA PRO A 173 -6.02 16.73 15.97
C PRO A 173 -6.34 15.34 15.40
N GLN A 174 -5.43 14.38 15.64
CA GLN A 174 -5.47 13.04 15.04
C GLN A 174 -6.81 12.31 15.23
N ASN A 175 -7.43 12.39 16.41
CA ASN A 175 -8.73 11.76 16.67
C ASN A 175 -9.84 12.33 15.78
N TYR A 176 -9.82 13.63 15.50
CA TYR A 176 -10.79 14.26 14.60
C TYR A 176 -10.55 13.83 13.16
N GLN A 177 -9.30 13.77 12.72
CA GLN A 177 -8.94 13.27 11.39
C GLN A 177 -9.46 11.85 11.15
N LEU A 178 -9.22 10.95 12.13
CA LEU A 178 -9.67 9.55 12.06
C LEU A 178 -11.20 9.42 12.04
N ASN A 179 -11.91 10.26 12.81
CA ASN A 179 -13.38 10.29 12.75
C ASN A 179 -13.91 10.73 11.38
N ILE A 180 -13.30 11.76 10.77
CA ILE A 180 -13.64 12.17 9.40
C ILE A 180 -13.29 11.08 8.39
N ALA A 181 -12.16 10.38 8.58
CA ALA A 181 -11.78 9.25 7.73
C ALA A 181 -12.81 8.12 7.76
N LYS A 182 -13.37 7.80 8.94
CA LYS A 182 -14.47 6.82 9.08
C LYS A 182 -15.71 7.25 8.29
N ILE A 183 -16.11 8.51 8.44
CA ILE A 183 -17.28 9.08 7.73
C ILE A 183 -17.06 9.03 6.21
N LEU A 184 -15.90 9.48 5.73
CA LEU A 184 -15.56 9.41 4.30
C LEU A 184 -15.53 7.97 3.78
N THR A 185 -14.96 7.05 4.56
CA THR A 185 -14.92 5.62 4.21
C THR A 185 -16.33 5.05 4.04
N PHE A 186 -17.25 5.38 4.94
CA PHE A 186 -18.65 4.98 4.84
C PHE A 186 -19.31 5.53 3.56
N PHE A 187 -19.17 6.83 3.28
CA PHE A 187 -19.74 7.41 2.07
C PHE A 187 -19.14 6.84 0.79
N TYR A 188 -17.82 6.63 0.76
CA TYR A 188 -17.17 5.99 -0.37
C TYR A 188 -17.63 4.54 -0.56
N ALA A 189 -17.88 3.78 0.51
CA ALA A 189 -18.42 2.43 0.39
C ALA A 189 -19.82 2.43 -0.25
N VAL A 190 -20.69 3.39 0.11
CA VAL A 190 -22.01 3.55 -0.52
C VAL A 190 -21.88 3.93 -2.00
N ILE A 191 -20.98 4.86 -2.33
CA ILE A 191 -20.69 5.23 -3.72
C ILE A 191 -20.18 4.01 -4.50
N MET A 192 -19.31 3.19 -3.89
CA MET A 192 -18.78 2.00 -4.52
C MET A 192 -19.84 0.94 -4.80
N CYS A 193 -20.88 0.82 -3.98
CA CYS A 193 -22.04 -0.02 -4.32
C CYS A 193 -22.69 0.43 -5.64
N ALA A 194 -22.89 1.73 -5.83
CA ALA A 194 -23.45 2.28 -7.07
C ALA A 194 -22.49 2.08 -8.25
N VAL A 195 -21.18 2.27 -8.04
CA VAL A 195 -20.14 2.03 -9.06
C VAL A 195 -20.13 0.58 -9.51
N VAL A 196 -20.20 -0.38 -8.60
CA VAL A 196 -20.28 -1.82 -8.96
C VAL A 196 -21.49 -2.07 -9.84
N VAL A 197 -22.67 -1.61 -9.45
CA VAL A 197 -23.89 -1.76 -10.27
C VAL A 197 -23.71 -1.09 -11.64
N GLY A 198 -23.22 0.15 -11.69
CA GLY A 198 -22.96 0.87 -12.94
C GLY A 198 -22.02 0.12 -13.87
N THR A 199 -20.93 -0.44 -13.33
CA THR A 199 -19.98 -1.24 -14.12
C THR A 199 -20.57 -2.56 -14.60
N THR A 200 -21.43 -3.22 -13.82
CA THR A 200 -22.11 -4.45 -14.28
C THR A 200 -23.08 -4.16 -15.43
N ILE A 201 -23.80 -3.03 -15.36
CA ILE A 201 -24.69 -2.57 -16.45
C ILE A 201 -23.85 -2.24 -17.69
N GLN A 202 -22.74 -1.51 -17.52
CA GLN A 202 -21.83 -1.17 -18.60
C GLN A 202 -21.32 -2.41 -19.32
N ILE A 203 -20.89 -3.44 -18.58
CA ILE A 203 -20.42 -4.72 -19.16
C ILE A 203 -21.53 -5.40 -19.97
N ALA A 204 -22.79 -5.30 -19.53
CA ALA A 204 -23.91 -5.95 -20.19
C ALA A 204 -24.39 -5.22 -21.46
N GLN A 205 -24.24 -3.90 -21.53
CA GLN A 205 -24.84 -3.06 -22.58
C GLN A 205 -23.83 -2.54 -23.61
N ASP A 206 -22.59 -2.25 -23.20
CA ASP A 206 -21.58 -1.67 -24.07
C ASP A 206 -20.50 -2.70 -24.44
N LEU A 207 -20.27 -2.87 -25.75
CA LEU A 207 -19.09 -3.58 -26.28
C LEU A 207 -17.79 -2.77 -26.12
N ASN A 208 -17.91 -1.48 -25.78
CA ASN A 208 -16.76 -0.59 -25.68
C ASN A 208 -16.09 -0.77 -24.31
N VAL A 209 -14.86 -1.26 -24.34
CA VAL A 209 -14.09 -1.57 -23.14
C VAL A 209 -13.57 -0.27 -22.53
N SER A 210 -14.26 0.23 -21.49
CA SER A 210 -13.77 1.38 -20.72
C SER A 210 -12.66 0.97 -19.75
N VAL A 211 -11.87 1.96 -19.31
CA VAL A 211 -10.81 1.76 -18.29
C VAL A 211 -11.39 1.14 -17.00
N THR A 212 -12.60 1.54 -16.60
CA THR A 212 -13.30 1.01 -15.43
C THR A 212 -13.60 -0.48 -15.59
N THR A 213 -14.12 -0.87 -16.75
CA THR A 213 -14.42 -2.27 -17.08
C THR A 213 -13.16 -3.11 -17.12
N MET A 214 -12.07 -2.60 -17.70
CA MET A 214 -10.77 -3.30 -17.71
C MET A 214 -10.26 -3.53 -16.29
N PHE A 215 -10.34 -2.50 -15.44
CA PHE A 215 -9.86 -2.61 -14.06
C PHE A 215 -10.64 -3.66 -13.27
N PHE A 216 -11.98 -3.61 -13.30
CA PHE A 216 -12.81 -4.59 -12.60
C PHE A 216 -12.63 -6.01 -13.16
N GLY A 217 -12.58 -6.16 -14.48
CA GLY A 217 -12.34 -7.44 -15.12
C GLY A 217 -10.98 -8.04 -14.73
N LEU A 218 -9.94 -7.21 -14.72
CA LEU A 218 -8.59 -7.63 -14.32
C LEU A 218 -8.52 -7.95 -12.82
N LEU A 219 -9.17 -7.16 -11.96
CA LEU A 219 -9.23 -7.41 -10.52
C LEU A 219 -9.94 -8.74 -10.20
N ILE A 220 -11.12 -8.97 -10.80
CA ILE A 220 -11.86 -10.22 -10.65
C ILE A 220 -11.05 -11.38 -11.21
N GLY A 221 -10.42 -11.21 -12.38
CA GLY A 221 -9.54 -12.22 -12.98
C GLY A 221 -8.37 -12.59 -12.08
N LEU A 222 -7.68 -11.61 -11.48
CA LEU A 222 -6.58 -11.84 -10.54
C LEU A 222 -7.05 -12.58 -9.28
N PHE A 223 -8.15 -12.15 -8.66
CA PHE A 223 -8.63 -12.81 -7.45
C PHE A 223 -9.17 -14.22 -7.71
N THR A 224 -9.89 -14.43 -8.81
CA THR A 224 -10.40 -15.76 -9.19
C THR A 224 -9.27 -16.72 -9.54
N THR A 225 -8.29 -16.29 -10.34
CA THR A 225 -7.11 -17.11 -10.64
C THR A 225 -6.30 -17.45 -9.39
N THR A 226 -6.13 -16.49 -8.47
CA THR A 226 -5.45 -16.73 -7.19
C THR A 226 -6.22 -17.74 -6.33
N ALA A 227 -7.54 -17.62 -6.24
CA ALA A 227 -8.38 -18.56 -5.50
C ALA A 227 -8.34 -19.98 -6.08
N LEU A 228 -8.23 -20.12 -7.42
CA LEU A 228 -8.06 -21.42 -8.08
C LEU A 228 -6.69 -22.05 -7.81
N LEU A 229 -5.63 -21.23 -7.72
CA LEU A 229 -4.27 -21.69 -7.41
C LEU A 229 -4.08 -22.03 -5.93
N HIS A 230 -4.89 -21.47 -5.04
CA HIS A 230 -4.81 -21.66 -3.58
C HIS A 230 -6.17 -22.06 -2.98
N PRO A 231 -6.66 -23.29 -3.24
CA PRO A 231 -8.01 -23.70 -2.86
C PRO A 231 -8.25 -23.69 -1.34
N THR A 232 -7.22 -23.90 -0.52
CA THR A 232 -7.32 -23.83 0.96
C THR A 232 -7.66 -22.44 1.47
N GLU A 233 -7.35 -21.39 0.70
CA GLU A 233 -7.58 -19.98 1.06
C GLU A 233 -8.72 -19.36 0.22
N SER A 234 -9.43 -20.16 -0.57
CA SER A 234 -10.50 -19.68 -1.46
C SER A 234 -11.63 -18.95 -0.73
N PHE A 235 -11.91 -19.30 0.53
CA PHE A 235 -12.88 -18.60 1.37
C PHE A 235 -12.52 -17.13 1.63
N CYS A 236 -11.24 -16.74 1.52
CA CYS A 236 -10.81 -15.35 1.65
C CYS A 236 -11.42 -14.45 0.56
N LEU A 237 -11.86 -15.03 -0.57
CA LEU A 237 -12.52 -14.30 -1.66
C LEU A 237 -13.81 -13.59 -1.20
N LEU A 238 -14.51 -14.13 -0.20
CA LEU A 238 -15.71 -13.49 0.38
C LEU A 238 -15.37 -12.13 1.02
N SER A 239 -14.20 -12.03 1.65
CA SER A 239 -13.69 -10.76 2.19
C SER A 239 -13.27 -9.78 1.09
N GLY A 240 -13.04 -10.28 -0.13
CA GLY A 240 -12.75 -9.47 -1.31
C GLY A 240 -13.87 -8.51 -1.68
N CYS A 241 -15.13 -8.83 -1.36
CA CYS A 241 -16.25 -7.91 -1.55
C CYS A 241 -16.09 -6.63 -0.71
N TRP A 242 -15.72 -6.77 0.56
CA TRP A 242 -15.44 -5.63 1.43
C TRP A 242 -14.23 -4.83 0.96
N TYR A 243 -13.17 -5.51 0.53
CA TYR A 243 -12.01 -4.86 -0.05
C TYR A 243 -12.39 -3.98 -1.24
N LEU A 244 -13.25 -4.49 -2.13
CA LEU A 244 -13.71 -3.77 -3.30
C LEU A 244 -14.49 -2.51 -2.94
N LEU A 245 -15.43 -2.61 -1.98
CA LEU A 245 -16.21 -1.45 -1.52
C LEU A 245 -15.33 -0.40 -0.82
N CYS A 246 -14.26 -0.83 -0.14
CA CYS A 246 -13.35 0.05 0.56
C CYS A 246 -12.16 0.53 -0.28
N LEU A 247 -12.14 0.31 -1.60
CA LEU A 247 -11.03 0.75 -2.47
C LEU A 247 -10.72 2.25 -2.34
N PRO A 248 -11.70 3.19 -2.40
CA PRO A 248 -11.40 4.62 -2.23
C PRO A 248 -10.87 4.95 -0.83
N ALA A 249 -11.31 4.23 0.20
CA ALA A 249 -10.78 4.42 1.55
C ALA A 249 -9.29 4.04 1.63
N GLY A 250 -8.90 2.92 1.02
CA GLY A 250 -7.50 2.46 1.01
C GLY A 250 -6.57 3.26 0.10
N PHE A 251 -7.04 3.68 -1.08
CA PHE A 251 -6.22 4.34 -2.10
C PHE A 251 -6.34 5.86 -2.15
N ILE A 252 -7.35 6.46 -1.49
CA ILE A 252 -7.49 7.92 -1.42
C ILE A 252 -7.37 8.35 0.04
N VAL A 253 -8.35 8.01 0.89
CA VAL A 253 -8.43 8.55 2.26
C VAL A 253 -7.20 8.16 3.09
N LEU A 254 -6.83 6.88 3.07
CA LEU A 254 -5.68 6.38 3.83
C LEU A 254 -4.35 6.93 3.30
N ILE A 255 -4.19 7.10 1.99
CA ILE A 255 -2.96 7.67 1.41
C ILE A 255 -2.82 9.14 1.82
N LEU A 256 -3.90 9.92 1.73
CA LEU A 256 -3.91 11.32 2.18
C LEU A 256 -3.58 11.42 3.67
N TYR A 257 -4.24 10.60 4.51
CA TYR A 257 -3.94 10.54 5.94
C TYR A 257 -2.46 10.21 6.20
N SER A 258 -1.91 9.27 5.45
CA SER A 258 -0.54 8.80 5.63
C SER A 258 0.49 9.87 5.30
N ILE A 259 0.29 10.60 4.19
CA ILE A 259 1.20 11.64 3.72
C ILE A 259 1.08 12.90 4.58
N CYS A 260 -0.13 13.32 4.96
CA CYS A 260 -0.31 14.52 5.78
C CYS A 260 0.22 14.33 7.21
N ASN A 261 0.21 13.11 7.74
CA ASN A 261 0.72 12.78 9.08
C ASN A 261 2.13 12.16 9.03
N ILE A 262 2.94 12.51 8.03
CA ILE A 262 4.27 11.92 7.83
C ILE A 262 5.25 12.16 9.00
N THR A 263 5.00 13.19 9.81
CA THR A 263 5.81 13.55 10.97
C THR A 263 5.34 12.92 12.29
N ASP A 264 4.19 12.25 12.31
CA ASP A 264 3.58 11.70 13.53
C ASP A 264 4.28 10.42 13.98
N ARG A 265 4.82 10.44 15.21
CA ARG A 265 5.57 9.35 15.87
C ARG A 265 4.71 8.37 16.67
N SER A 266 3.40 8.61 16.81
CA SER A 266 2.52 7.80 17.66
C SER A 266 2.43 6.34 17.20
N TRP A 267 2.51 5.40 18.15
CA TRP A 267 2.45 3.95 17.87
C TRP A 267 1.05 3.35 18.03
N GLY A 268 0.07 4.13 18.48
CA GLY A 268 -1.32 3.68 18.64
C GLY A 268 -1.60 2.89 19.93
N MET A 269 -0.60 2.68 20.79
CA MET A 269 -0.74 2.11 22.14
C MET A 269 -0.84 3.17 23.24
N ASP A 270 -0.60 4.44 22.91
CA ASP A 270 -0.71 5.53 23.87
C ASP A 270 -2.16 6.02 23.88
N SER A 271 -2.91 5.49 24.86
CA SER A 271 -4.13 6.08 25.40
C SER A 271 -3.85 7.40 26.07
#